data_AF-A0A8S2G3Q0-F1
#
_entry.id   AF-A0A8S2G3Q0-F1
#
_cell.length_a   1.000
_cell.length_b   1.000
_cell.length_c   1.000
_cell.angle_alpha   90.00
_cell.angle_beta   90.00
_cell.angle_gamma   90.00
#
_symmetry.space_group_name_H-M   'P 1'
#
loop_
_entity.id
_entity.type
_entity.pdbx_description
1 polymer ?
#
loop_
_entity_poly.entity_id
_entity_poly.type
_entity_poly.pdbx_seq_one_letter_code
_entity_poly.pdbx_strand_id
1 'polypeptide(L)'
;MYCHEARQRGAQIVVFPEALLGGYPKYMTFGATVGCRSTEDREWFRRLVIVIGVIERAGSTLMCTALTFQPRCDLPVIHRKLMPTAMERLIWGFGDGSTMSVVSTIAGKVGCPICWENYMPAYRMHPYNQQVELWCAPTVDDRE
;
A
#
# COMPACT_ATOMS: atom_id res chain seq x y z
N MET A 1 1.26 -11.17 14.73
CA MET A 1 1.53 -12.61 14.50
C MET A 1 2.28 -12.82 13.19
N TYR A 2 1.70 -12.52 12.02
CA TYR A 2 2.34 -12.74 10.71
C TYR A 2 3.69 -12.04 10.50
N CYS A 3 3.83 -10.75 10.85
CA CYS A 3 5.13 -10.06 10.72
C CYS A 3 6.22 -10.67 11.59
N HIS A 4 5.86 -11.20 12.77
CA HIS A 4 6.82 -11.81 13.69
C HIS A 4 7.36 -13.13 13.13
N GLU A 5 6.46 -13.97 12.60
CA GLU A 5 6.83 -15.23 11.96
C GLU A 5 7.67 -15.01 10.68
N ALA A 6 7.24 -14.08 9.82
CA ALA A 6 8.01 -13.71 8.62
C ALA A 6 9.42 -13.24 8.97
N ARG A 7 9.55 -12.49 10.08
CA ARG A 7 10.85 -12.05 10.58
C ARG A 7 11.73 -13.18 11.10
N GLN A 8 11.14 -14.14 11.81
CA GLN A 8 11.86 -15.33 12.29
C GLN A 8 12.40 -16.16 11.11
N ARG A 9 11.68 -16.16 9.98
CA ARG A 9 12.11 -16.78 8.73
C ARG A 9 13.11 -15.95 7.91
N GLY A 10 13.55 -14.80 8.43
CA GLY A 10 14.57 -13.96 7.78
C GLY A 10 14.05 -13.05 6.68
N ALA A 11 12.73 -12.84 6.57
CA ALA A 11 12.18 -11.90 5.59
C ALA A 11 12.68 -10.46 5.85
N GLN A 12 12.92 -9.72 4.78
CA GLN A 12 13.26 -8.29 4.82
C GLN A 12 12.07 -7.40 4.44
N ILE A 13 11.10 -7.94 3.69
CA ILE A 13 9.88 -7.27 3.25
C ILE A 13 8.67 -8.18 3.43
N VAL A 14 7.53 -7.59 3.80
CA VAL A 14 6.22 -8.26 3.85
C VAL A 14 5.22 -7.40 3.09
N VAL A 15 4.43 -8.04 2.23
CA VAL A 15 3.38 -7.40 1.42
C VAL A 15 2.02 -7.94 1.87
N PHE A 16 1.10 -7.04 2.18
CA PHE A 16 -0.26 -7.37 2.56
C PHE A 16 -1.24 -7.07 1.41
N PRO A 17 -2.42 -7.72 1.40
CA PRO A 17 -3.46 -7.47 0.39
C PRO A 17 -3.95 -6.02 0.33
N GLU A 18 -4.60 -5.70 -0.79
CA GLU A 18 -5.30 -4.42 -1.00
C GLU A 18 -6.44 -4.26 0.02
N ALA A 19 -6.63 -3.03 0.51
CA ALA A 19 -7.68 -2.66 1.47
C ALA A 19 -7.76 -3.54 2.73
N LEU A 20 -6.64 -4.13 3.17
CA LEU A 20 -6.58 -4.97 4.37
C LEU A 20 -7.13 -4.24 5.61
N LEU A 21 -6.73 -2.97 5.80
CA LEU A 21 -7.27 -2.13 6.86
C LEU A 21 -8.38 -1.24 6.30
N GLY A 22 -9.56 -1.31 6.92
CA GLY A 22 -10.77 -0.63 6.45
C GLY A 22 -11.67 -1.47 5.57
N GLY A 23 -11.14 -2.58 5.06
CA GLY A 23 -11.89 -3.57 4.31
C GLY A 23 -12.12 -3.15 2.86
N TYR A 24 -12.20 -4.16 1.99
CA TYR A 24 -12.68 -3.97 0.65
C TYR A 24 -14.21 -4.06 0.67
N PRO A 25 -14.93 -3.07 0.12
CA PRO A 25 -16.39 -2.96 0.18
C PRO A 25 -17.06 -3.87 -0.86
N LYS A 26 -16.69 -5.15 -0.89
CA LYS A 26 -17.57 -6.19 -1.44
C LYS A 26 -18.75 -6.28 -0.46
N TYR A 27 -19.79 -5.47 -0.72
CA TYR A 27 -21.12 -5.45 -0.07
C TYR A 27 -21.37 -4.66 1.25
N MET A 28 -20.47 -3.78 1.75
CA MET A 28 -20.72 -2.96 2.98
C MET A 28 -20.00 -1.58 3.03
N THR A 29 -20.50 -0.65 3.86
CA THR A 29 -20.06 0.76 4.05
C THR A 29 -19.11 1.00 5.25
N PHE A 30 -18.30 2.05 5.13
CA PHE A 30 -16.97 2.25 5.72
C PHE A 30 -16.88 2.85 7.14
N GLY A 31 -15.79 2.51 7.84
CA GLY A 31 -15.40 3.08 9.14
C GLY A 31 -13.93 2.93 9.53
N ALA A 32 -12.98 2.96 8.57
CA ALA A 32 -11.55 2.98 8.91
C ALA A 32 -11.00 4.39 9.08
N THR A 33 -10.44 4.64 10.26
CA THR A 33 -9.56 5.78 10.53
C THR A 33 -8.17 5.21 10.81
N VAL A 34 -7.19 5.57 9.99
CA VAL A 34 -5.78 5.23 10.25
C VAL A 34 -5.28 6.14 11.37
N GLY A 35 -5.16 5.59 12.58
CA GLY A 35 -4.59 6.27 13.75
C GLY A 35 -3.21 5.74 14.10
N CYS A 36 -2.30 6.63 14.50
CA CYS A 36 -0.96 6.30 14.98
C CYS A 36 -1.04 5.53 16.31
N ARG A 37 -0.34 4.39 16.42
CA ARG A 37 -0.16 3.64 17.69
C ARG A 37 1.17 3.99 18.38
N SER A 38 1.24 3.69 19.68
CA SER A 38 2.29 4.10 20.62
C SER A 38 3.69 3.57 20.25
N THR A 39 4.73 4.17 20.84
CA THR A 39 6.15 3.89 20.60
C THR A 39 6.59 2.46 20.92
N GLU A 40 5.85 1.75 21.77
CA GLU A 40 6.19 0.40 22.25
C GLU A 40 5.87 -0.69 21.20
N ASP A 41 4.81 -0.48 20.40
CA ASP A 41 4.48 -1.34 19.25
C ASP A 41 5.49 -1.17 18.08
N ARG A 42 6.36 -0.15 18.10
CA ARG A 42 7.28 0.16 16.98
C ARG A 42 8.52 -0.74 16.93
N GLU A 43 8.94 -1.36 18.02
CA GLU A 43 10.23 -2.05 18.10
C GLU A 43 10.37 -3.25 17.14
N TRP A 44 9.29 -4.01 16.92
CA TRP A 44 9.32 -5.14 15.97
C TRP A 44 9.16 -4.70 14.50
N PHE A 45 8.61 -3.50 14.23
CA PHE A 45 8.59 -2.88 12.89
C PHE A 45 9.96 -2.35 12.46
N ARG A 46 10.88 -2.09 13.40
CA ARG A 46 12.18 -1.44 13.14
C ARG A 46 13.16 -2.24 12.28
N ARG A 47 12.80 -3.40 11.75
CA ARG A 47 13.70 -4.23 10.91
C ARG A 47 13.02 -4.88 9.70
N LEU A 48 11.77 -4.53 9.39
CA LEU A 48 11.02 -5.03 8.23
C LEU A 48 10.50 -3.88 7.39
N VAL A 49 10.58 -4.03 6.07
CA VAL A 49 9.80 -3.22 5.13
C VAL A 49 8.39 -3.81 5.07
N ILE A 50 7.36 -2.96 5.15
CA ILE A 50 5.97 -3.43 5.10
C ILE A 50 5.22 -2.62 4.08
N VAL A 51 4.62 -3.32 3.12
CA VAL A 51 3.65 -2.77 2.17
C VAL A 51 2.26 -3.22 2.60
N ILE A 52 1.36 -2.28 2.86
CA ILE A 52 0.00 -2.58 3.35
C ILE A 52 -1.07 -1.74 2.66
N GLY A 53 -2.12 -2.40 2.18
CA GLY A 53 -3.31 -1.74 1.66
C GLY A 53 -4.23 -1.26 2.79
N VAL A 54 -4.66 0.00 2.71
CA VAL A 54 -5.56 0.64 3.67
C VAL A 54 -6.61 1.48 2.95
N ILE A 55 -7.76 1.68 3.57
CA ILE A 55 -8.70 2.73 3.20
C ILE A 55 -8.39 3.96 4.05
N GLU A 56 -7.85 4.99 3.40
CA GLU A 56 -7.46 6.26 4.01
C GLU A 56 -8.61 7.25 3.91
N ARG A 57 -8.91 7.98 4.99
CA ARG A 57 -9.83 9.12 4.95
C ARG A 57 -9.06 10.43 4.79
N ALA A 58 -9.17 11.06 3.62
CA ALA A 58 -8.62 12.39 3.35
C ALA A 58 -9.76 13.42 3.32
N GLY A 59 -9.94 14.15 4.42
CA GLY A 59 -11.10 15.05 4.59
C GLY A 59 -12.42 14.27 4.61
N SER A 60 -13.30 14.55 3.66
CA SER A 60 -14.57 13.84 3.43
C SER A 60 -14.48 12.74 2.36
N THR A 61 -13.28 12.48 1.81
CA THR A 61 -13.06 11.51 0.74
C THR A 61 -12.35 10.27 1.27
N LEU A 62 -12.79 9.08 0.84
CA LEU A 62 -12.08 7.83 1.07
C LEU A 62 -11.14 7.55 -0.10
N MET A 63 -9.93 7.09 0.19
CA MET A 63 -8.92 6.75 -0.80
C MET A 63 -8.50 5.30 -0.60
N CYS A 64 -8.33 4.55 -1.69
CA CYS A 64 -7.65 3.27 -1.66
C CYS A 64 -6.13 3.53 -1.71
N THR A 65 -5.45 3.21 -0.63
CA THR A 65 -4.08 3.66 -0.39
C THR A 65 -3.18 2.47 -0.04
N ALA A 66 -2.01 2.41 -0.65
CA ALA A 66 -0.92 1.53 -0.23
C ALA A 66 0.09 2.33 0.60
N LEU A 67 0.42 1.82 1.78
CA LEU A 67 1.43 2.39 2.66
C LEU A 67 2.68 1.52 2.65
N THR A 68 3.84 2.13 2.38
CA THR A 68 5.14 1.48 2.52
C THR A 68 5.85 2.01 3.76
N PHE A 69 5.98 1.16 4.78
CA PHE A 69 6.73 1.43 5.98
C PHE A 69 8.16 0.91 5.83
N GLN A 70 9.12 1.69 6.32
CA GLN A 70 10.52 1.32 6.34
C GLN A 70 11.08 1.44 7.76
N PRO A 71 12.01 0.55 8.15
CA PRO A 71 12.79 0.72 9.36
C PRO A 71 13.40 2.11 9.49
N ARG A 72 13.20 2.75 10.66
CA ARG A 72 13.78 4.06 11.03
C ARG A 72 13.18 5.28 10.33
N CYS A 73 12.16 5.13 9.51
CA CYS A 73 11.36 6.24 9.00
C CYS A 73 10.13 6.44 9.88
N ASP A 74 9.88 7.67 10.32
CA ASP A 74 8.71 7.98 11.16
C ASP A 74 7.40 8.02 10.37
N LEU A 75 7.47 8.28 9.07
CA LEU A 75 6.30 8.37 8.19
C LEU A 75 6.37 7.32 7.06
N PRO A 76 5.25 6.66 6.73
CA PRO A 76 5.18 5.78 5.57
C PRO A 76 5.19 6.60 4.28
N VAL A 77 5.65 5.98 3.20
CA VAL A 77 5.34 6.48 1.86
C VAL A 77 3.92 6.07 1.51
N ILE A 78 3.18 7.03 0.97
CA ILE A 78 1.77 6.91 0.62
C ILE A 78 1.66 6.82 -0.90
N HIS A 79 1.00 5.78 -1.39
CA HIS A 79 0.55 5.69 -2.78
C HIS A 79 -0.98 5.60 -2.81
N ARG A 80 -1.66 6.56 -3.44
CA ARG A 80 -3.12 6.54 -3.62
C ARG A 80 -3.45 6.03 -5.02
N LYS A 81 -4.37 5.06 -5.10
CA LYS A 81 -4.83 4.47 -6.36
C LYS A 81 -5.28 5.58 -7.31
N LEU A 82 -4.61 5.70 -8.45
CA LEU A 82 -4.81 6.76 -9.43
C LEU A 82 -6.25 6.76 -9.96
N MET A 83 -6.78 5.56 -10.23
CA MET A 83 -8.08 5.38 -10.86
C MET A 83 -8.81 4.18 -10.23
N PRO A 84 -9.82 4.42 -9.38
CA PRO A 84 -10.71 3.36 -8.91
C PRO A 84 -11.41 2.65 -10.07
N THR A 85 -11.55 1.34 -9.95
CA THR A 85 -12.10 0.46 -10.98
C THR A 85 -13.62 0.34 -10.84
N ALA A 86 -14.36 0.59 -11.92
CA ALA A 86 -15.81 0.39 -12.00
C ALA A 86 -16.57 1.03 -10.81
N MET A 87 -17.28 0.22 -10.01
CA MET A 87 -18.10 0.68 -8.89
C MET A 87 -17.29 1.26 -7.72
N GLU A 88 -15.99 0.99 -7.64
CA GLU A 88 -15.12 1.66 -6.66
C GLU A 88 -15.19 3.19 -6.80
N ARG A 89 -15.51 3.71 -8.00
CA ARG A 89 -15.65 5.17 -8.26
C ARG A 89 -16.82 5.82 -7.53
N LEU A 90 -17.76 5.04 -7.00
CA LEU A 90 -18.88 5.56 -6.21
C LEU A 90 -18.46 5.96 -4.79
N ILE A 91 -17.32 5.46 -4.33
CA ILE A 91 -16.92 5.46 -2.92
C ILE A 91 -15.51 5.98 -2.71
N TRP A 92 -14.60 5.75 -3.66
CA TRP A 92 -13.20 6.14 -3.56
C TRP A 92 -12.88 7.31 -4.46
N GLY A 93 -12.05 8.21 -3.93
CA GLY A 93 -11.47 9.31 -4.67
C GLY A 93 -10.33 8.86 -5.59
N PHE A 94 -9.96 9.77 -6.48
CA PHE A 94 -8.86 9.59 -7.42
C PHE A 94 -7.55 10.03 -6.76
N GLY A 95 -6.51 9.19 -6.88
CA GLY A 95 -5.14 9.59 -6.61
C GLY A 95 -4.63 10.57 -7.66
N ASP A 96 -3.49 11.19 -7.35
CA ASP A 96 -2.71 11.95 -8.31
C ASP A 96 -1.31 11.34 -8.49
N GLY A 97 -0.63 11.74 -9.56
CA GLY A 97 0.71 11.25 -9.86
C GLY A 97 1.78 11.64 -8.84
N SER A 98 1.48 12.51 -7.86
CA SER A 98 2.45 12.94 -6.85
C SER A 98 2.81 11.82 -5.87
N THR A 99 1.95 10.81 -5.78
CA THR A 99 2.10 9.66 -4.87
C THR A 99 2.67 8.41 -5.56
N MET A 100 3.12 8.51 -6.82
CA MET A 100 3.61 7.37 -7.63
C MET A 100 5.11 7.09 -7.45
N SER A 101 5.67 7.39 -6.29
CA SER A 101 7.11 7.29 -6.03
C SER A 101 7.56 5.86 -5.73
N VAL A 102 8.68 5.47 -6.32
CA VAL A 102 9.45 4.28 -5.96
C VAL A 102 10.30 4.60 -4.74
N VAL A 103 10.23 3.76 -3.72
CA VAL A 103 10.85 4.00 -2.42
C VAL A 103 12.10 3.17 -2.27
N SER A 104 13.23 3.81 -1.96
CA SER A 104 14.48 3.10 -1.67
C SER A 104 14.44 2.54 -0.25
N THR A 105 14.33 1.21 -0.12
CA THR A 105 14.25 0.51 1.16
C THR A 105 15.44 -0.40 1.44
N ILE A 106 15.51 -0.96 2.66
CA ILE A 106 16.52 -1.97 3.00
C ILE A 106 16.37 -3.29 2.22
N ALA A 107 15.23 -3.49 1.56
CA ALA A 107 14.96 -4.65 0.70
C ALA A 107 15.20 -4.35 -0.79
N GLY A 108 15.45 -3.08 -1.15
CA GLY A 108 15.53 -2.60 -2.53
C GLY A 108 14.54 -1.47 -2.82
N LYS A 109 14.53 -1.02 -4.08
CA LYS A 109 13.61 0.01 -4.60
C LYS A 109 12.22 -0.57 -4.83
N VAL A 110 11.26 -0.21 -3.99
CA VAL A 110 9.90 -0.74 -3.97
C VAL A 110 8.95 0.17 -4.72
N GLY A 111 8.22 -0.37 -5.69
CA GLY A 111 7.05 0.24 -6.32
C GLY A 111 5.79 -0.54 -5.95
N CYS A 112 4.66 0.15 -5.77
CA CYS A 112 3.45 -0.46 -5.24
C CYS A 112 2.16 -0.11 -6.00
N PRO A 113 1.99 -0.52 -7.27
CA PRO A 113 0.72 -0.37 -7.99
C PRO A 113 -0.40 -1.20 -7.38
N ILE A 114 -1.58 -0.63 -7.30
CA ILE A 114 -2.76 -1.27 -6.71
C ILE A 114 -3.62 -1.86 -7.82
N CYS A 115 -3.87 -3.16 -7.74
CA CYS A 115 -4.86 -3.86 -8.56
C CYS A 115 -4.72 -3.54 -10.06
N TRP A 116 -5.71 -2.89 -10.66
CA TRP A 116 -5.77 -2.62 -12.10
C TRP A 116 -4.84 -1.51 -12.60
N GLU A 117 -4.13 -0.81 -11.72
CA GLU A 117 -3.03 0.09 -12.13
C GLU A 117 -1.93 -0.67 -12.87
N ASN A 118 -1.77 -1.97 -12.58
CA ASN A 118 -0.85 -2.86 -13.28
C ASN A 118 -1.17 -2.99 -14.78
N TYR A 119 -2.43 -2.79 -15.20
CA TYR A 119 -2.82 -2.82 -16.61
C TYR A 119 -2.51 -1.50 -17.34
N MET A 120 -2.23 -0.41 -16.62
CA MET A 120 -1.99 0.91 -17.23
C MET A 120 -0.55 1.02 -17.75
N PRO A 121 -0.29 1.07 -19.06
CA PRO A 121 1.08 1.07 -19.58
C PRO A 121 1.85 2.33 -19.18
N ALA A 122 1.20 3.50 -19.26
CA ALA A 122 1.82 4.77 -18.87
C ALA A 122 2.18 4.81 -17.38
N TYR A 123 1.34 4.22 -16.52
CA TYR A 123 1.67 4.06 -15.10
C TYR A 123 2.95 3.24 -14.97
N ARG A 124 3.03 2.06 -15.61
CA ARG A 124 4.18 1.16 -15.47
C ARG A 124 5.51 1.78 -15.90
N MET A 125 5.49 2.59 -16.94
CA MET A 125 6.69 3.30 -17.39
C MET A 125 7.26 4.23 -16.31
N HIS A 126 6.44 4.77 -15.42
CA HIS A 126 6.88 5.70 -14.40
C HIS A 126 7.77 5.04 -13.31
N PRO A 127 7.37 3.95 -12.63
CA PRO A 127 8.29 3.22 -11.75
C PRO A 127 9.49 2.59 -12.47
N TYR A 128 9.34 2.18 -13.74
CA TYR A 128 10.50 1.71 -14.52
C TYR A 128 11.54 2.81 -14.71
N ASN A 129 11.11 4.04 -15.00
CA ASN A 129 12.01 5.19 -15.11
C ASN A 129 12.67 5.56 -13.77
N GLN A 130 12.05 5.21 -12.65
CA GLN A 130 12.64 5.33 -11.31
C GLN A 130 13.47 4.12 -10.89
N GLN A 131 13.65 3.14 -11.79
CA GLN A 131 14.44 1.93 -11.58
C GLN A 131 13.91 1.06 -10.43
N VAL A 132 12.60 0.79 -10.42
CA VAL A 132 11.98 -0.16 -9.48
C VAL A 132 12.66 -1.54 -9.55
N GLU A 133 12.92 -2.12 -8.38
CA GLU A 133 13.53 -3.45 -8.23
C GLU A 133 12.52 -4.47 -7.69
N LEU A 134 11.65 -4.02 -6.78
CA LEU A 134 10.60 -4.82 -6.16
C LEU A 134 9.23 -4.27 -6.54
N TRP A 135 8.45 -5.09 -7.25
CA TRP A 135 7.11 -4.75 -7.72
C TRP A 135 6.04 -5.38 -6.81
N CYS A 136 5.60 -4.63 -5.80
CA CYS A 136 4.58 -5.08 -4.86
C CYS A 136 3.20 -4.77 -5.42
N ALA A 137 2.47 -5.76 -5.92
CA ALA A 137 1.16 -5.56 -6.55
C ALA A 137 0.01 -6.10 -5.69
N PRO A 138 -0.41 -5.41 -4.62
CA PRO A 138 -1.58 -5.81 -3.84
C PRO A 138 -2.85 -5.74 -4.70
N THR A 139 -3.67 -6.78 -4.61
CA THR A 139 -4.95 -6.88 -5.34
C THR A 139 -5.98 -7.64 -4.52
N VAL A 140 -7.26 -7.32 -4.72
CA VAL A 140 -8.41 -8.14 -4.29
C VAL A 140 -9.11 -8.86 -5.45
N ASP A 141 -8.54 -8.77 -6.65
CA ASP A 141 -9.05 -9.43 -7.84
C ASP A 141 -8.63 -10.89 -7.82
N ASP A 142 -9.61 -11.80 -7.82
CA ASP A 142 -9.44 -13.24 -7.74
C ASP A 142 -9.69 -13.93 -9.09
N ARG A 143 -9.80 -13.16 -10.17
CA ARG A 143 -9.93 -13.71 -11.53
C ARG A 143 -8.67 -14.47 -11.93
N GLU A 144 -8.86 -15.71 -12.39
CA GLU A 144 -7.81 -16.57 -12.99
C GLU A 144 -7.19 -15.96 -14.25
#